data_AF-A0A6G0YSH8-F1
#
_entry.id   AF-A0A6G0YSH8-F1
#
_cell.length_a   1.000
_cell.length_b   1.000
_cell.length_c   1.000
_cell.angle_alpha   90.00
_cell.angle_beta   90.00
_cell.angle_gamma   90.00
#
_symmetry.space_group_name_H-M   'P 1'
#
loop_
_entity.id
_entity.type
_entity.pdbx_description
1 polymer ?
#
loop_
_entity_poly.entity_id
_entity_poly.type
_entity_poly.pdbx_seq_one_letter_code
_entity_poly.pdbx_strand_id
1 'polypeptide(L)'
;MSSAILDMQCVLDVNNKYMVKEMSILDTATWTTQHWLFKNSKSMQDNKSRKTNKWLERNYHQLSIDYVNVEYDELSRLLNSLKFNCIYVKGEQKKQVLMEYIPHVAIINIEDLGSPRLDQICDDETLPCCIFHMEYNPKQCTFYKVFALRKWFVNNS
;
A
#
# COMPACT_ATOMS: atom_id res chain seq x y z
N MET A 1 -13.64 17.02 5.64
CA MET A 1 -12.30 16.78 6.22
C MET A 1 -11.39 16.28 5.11
N SER A 2 -10.09 16.64 5.10
CA SER A 2 -9.16 16.07 4.12
C SER A 2 -9.00 14.58 4.39
N SER A 3 -9.17 13.76 3.34
CA SER A 3 -9.05 12.31 3.47
C SER A 3 -8.43 11.68 2.23
N ALA A 4 -7.86 10.50 2.42
CA ALA A 4 -7.19 9.77 1.36
C ALA A 4 -7.44 8.26 1.49
N ILE A 5 -7.24 7.55 0.40
CA ILE A 5 -7.12 6.09 0.37
C ILE A 5 -5.65 5.74 0.27
N LEU A 6 -5.21 4.80 1.10
CA LEU A 6 -3.84 4.29 1.09
C LEU A 6 -3.87 2.76 0.92
N ASP A 7 -3.03 2.26 0.03
CA ASP A 7 -2.73 0.85 -0.07
C ASP A 7 -1.22 0.61 0.03
N MET A 8 -0.85 -0.51 0.63
CA MET A 8 0.54 -0.89 0.77
C MET A 8 0.75 -2.39 0.63
N GLN A 9 1.95 -2.76 0.18
CA GLN A 9 2.50 -4.09 0.26
C GLN A 9 3.66 -4.11 1.23
N CYS A 10 3.80 -5.21 1.96
CA CYS A 10 4.86 -5.38 2.95
C CYS A 10 5.67 -6.64 2.68
N VAL A 11 6.93 -6.61 3.03
CA VAL A 11 7.78 -7.78 3.23
C VAL A 11 7.97 -8.02 4.72
N LEU A 12 8.47 -9.20 5.09
CA LEU A 12 8.78 -9.55 6.47
C LEU A 12 10.25 -9.29 6.79
N ASP A 13 10.48 -8.73 7.97
CA ASP A 13 11.80 -8.54 8.58
C ASP A 13 12.17 -9.69 9.53
N VAL A 14 13.29 -9.56 10.25
CA VAL A 14 13.55 -10.38 11.44
C VAL A 14 12.34 -10.36 12.37
N ASN A 15 12.05 -11.51 12.99
CA ASN A 15 10.91 -11.71 13.89
C ASN A 15 9.53 -11.57 13.23
N ASN A 16 9.43 -11.65 11.90
CA ASN A 16 8.19 -11.48 11.13
C ASN A 16 7.55 -10.09 11.27
N LYS A 17 8.34 -9.04 11.53
CA LYS A 17 7.83 -7.65 11.49
C LYS A 17 7.50 -7.24 10.05
N TYR A 18 6.39 -6.53 9.84
CA TYR A 18 6.05 -6.00 8.53
C TYR A 18 6.88 -4.77 8.19
N MET A 19 7.48 -4.79 6.99
CA MET A 19 8.23 -3.69 6.41
C MET A 19 7.57 -3.27 5.11
N VAL A 20 7.14 -2.02 5.01
CA VAL A 20 6.50 -1.50 3.79
C VAL A 20 7.47 -1.58 2.61
N LYS A 21 7.04 -2.17 1.51
CA LYS A 21 7.82 -2.30 0.28
C LYS A 21 7.30 -1.35 -0.79
N GLU A 22 5.98 -1.25 -0.90
CA GLU A 22 5.31 -0.43 -1.89
C GLU A 22 4.15 0.26 -1.19
N MET A 23 3.96 1.55 -1.44
CA MET A 23 2.86 2.32 -0.88
C MET A 23 2.33 3.30 -1.91
N SER A 24 1.00 3.41 -1.99
CA SER A 24 0.33 4.43 -2.77
C SER A 24 -0.70 5.14 -1.91
N ILE A 25 -0.88 6.43 -2.15
CA ILE A 25 -1.92 7.24 -1.53
C ILE A 25 -2.63 8.06 -2.61
N LEU A 26 -3.94 8.19 -2.47
CA LEU A 26 -4.80 8.91 -3.37
C LEU A 26 -5.82 9.72 -2.56
N ASP A 27 -5.83 11.03 -2.77
CA ASP A 27 -6.82 11.93 -2.18
C ASP A 27 -8.25 11.53 -2.61
N THR A 28 -9.21 11.55 -1.68
CA THR A 28 -10.59 11.15 -2.00
C THR A 28 -11.36 12.24 -2.75
N ALA A 29 -11.10 13.52 -2.44
CA ALA A 29 -11.78 14.66 -3.04
C ALA A 29 -11.20 15.02 -4.42
N THR A 30 -9.89 14.88 -4.57
CA THR A 30 -9.16 15.16 -5.81
C THR A 30 -8.62 13.88 -6.45
N TRP A 31 -7.78 14.02 -7.47
CA TRP A 31 -7.03 12.91 -8.07
C TRP A 31 -5.53 13.01 -7.75
N THR A 32 -5.16 13.81 -6.74
CA THR A 32 -3.76 13.94 -6.32
C THR A 32 -3.30 12.63 -5.71
N THR A 33 -2.19 12.11 -6.23
CA THR A 33 -1.63 10.82 -5.82
C THR A 33 -0.14 10.91 -5.56
N GLN A 34 0.34 9.98 -4.75
CA GLN A 34 1.77 9.70 -4.62
C GLN A 34 1.98 8.19 -4.52
N HIS A 35 3.15 7.75 -4.96
CA HIS A 35 3.53 6.34 -5.06
C HIS A 35 5.01 6.18 -4.72
N TRP A 36 5.33 5.20 -3.89
CA TRP A 36 6.68 4.96 -3.39
C TRP A 36 7.03 3.47 -3.37
N LEU A 37 8.28 3.18 -3.73
CA LEU A 37 8.92 1.88 -3.58
C LEU A 37 10.09 2.02 -2.61
N PHE A 38 10.03 1.30 -1.49
CA PHE A 38 10.96 1.44 -0.38
C PHE A 38 12.07 0.39 -0.38
N LYS A 39 13.27 0.82 0.00
CA LYS A 39 14.47 -0.01 0.08
C LYS A 39 14.55 -0.77 1.38
N ASN A 40 14.07 -2.00 1.34
CA ASN A 40 14.25 -2.92 2.45
C ASN A 40 15.62 -3.60 2.35
N SER A 41 16.50 -3.35 3.31
CA SER A 41 17.86 -3.91 3.27
C SER A 41 17.83 -5.44 3.48
N LYS A 42 18.60 -6.17 2.66
CA LYS A 42 18.70 -7.65 2.74
C LYS A 42 19.28 -8.12 4.08
N SER A 43 20.03 -7.27 4.77
CA SER A 43 20.62 -7.52 6.08
C SER A 43 19.60 -7.67 7.21
N MET A 44 18.35 -7.25 7.00
CA MET A 44 17.32 -7.28 8.04
C MET A 44 16.44 -8.54 7.98
N GLN A 45 16.76 -9.54 7.14
CA GLN A 45 15.95 -10.76 6.99
C GLN A 45 16.66 -12.01 7.51
N ASP A 46 15.98 -12.75 8.40
CA ASP A 46 16.35 -14.11 8.76
C ASP A 46 16.02 -15.12 7.62
N ASN A 47 16.46 -16.36 7.75
CA ASN A 47 16.24 -17.40 6.73
C ASN A 47 14.76 -17.71 6.48
N LYS A 48 13.90 -17.56 7.48
CA LYS A 48 12.46 -17.80 7.37
C LYS A 48 11.81 -16.65 6.60
N SER A 49 12.05 -15.41 7.02
CA SER A 49 11.54 -14.20 6.35
C SER A 49 12.00 -14.14 4.90
N ARG A 50 13.24 -14.54 4.59
CA ARG A 50 13.74 -14.61 3.22
C ARG A 50 12.95 -15.58 2.33
N LYS A 51 12.56 -16.75 2.85
CA LYS A 51 11.74 -17.71 2.10
C LYS A 51 10.34 -17.16 1.86
N THR A 52 9.71 -16.59 2.89
CA THR A 52 8.40 -15.96 2.77
C THR A 52 8.41 -14.80 1.80
N ASN A 53 9.41 -13.92 1.87
CA ASN A 53 9.54 -12.77 0.98
C ASN A 53 9.73 -13.17 -0.48
N LYS A 54 10.53 -14.21 -0.75
CA LYS A 54 10.65 -14.77 -2.12
C LYS A 54 9.31 -15.32 -2.62
N TRP A 55 8.52 -15.94 -1.74
CA TRP A 55 7.19 -16.40 -2.09
C TRP A 55 6.23 -15.23 -2.35
N LEU A 56 6.23 -14.20 -1.50
CA LEU A 56 5.45 -12.98 -1.67
C LEU A 56 5.80 -12.25 -2.96
N GLU A 57 7.09 -12.14 -3.29
CA GLU A 57 7.58 -11.53 -4.53
C GLU A 57 7.01 -12.24 -5.76
N ARG A 58 7.08 -13.57 -5.78
CA ARG A 58 6.61 -14.37 -6.93
C ARG A 58 5.10 -14.41 -7.08
N ASN A 59 4.36 -14.44 -5.99
CA ASN A 59 2.91 -14.70 -6.01
C ASN A 59 2.05 -13.44 -5.88
N TYR A 60 2.59 -12.38 -5.28
CA TYR A 60 1.84 -11.16 -5.01
C TYR A 60 2.52 -9.94 -5.59
N HIS A 61 3.75 -9.61 -5.19
CA HIS A 61 4.28 -8.28 -5.48
C HIS A 61 4.70 -8.09 -6.94
N GLN A 62 5.30 -9.11 -7.55
CA GLN A 62 5.86 -9.14 -8.90
C GLN A 62 6.94 -8.09 -9.22
N LEU A 63 7.31 -7.24 -8.26
CA LEU A 63 8.44 -6.31 -8.37
C LEU A 63 9.70 -6.87 -7.72
N SER A 64 10.85 -6.75 -8.39
CA SER A 64 12.15 -6.92 -7.74
C SER A 64 12.43 -5.78 -6.75
N ILE A 65 13.30 -6.04 -5.77
CA ILE A 65 13.89 -5.02 -4.88
C ILE A 65 14.73 -3.99 -5.66
N ASP A 66 15.10 -4.28 -6.91
CA ASP A 66 15.98 -3.42 -7.70
C ASP A 66 15.29 -2.17 -8.27
N TYR A 67 13.95 -2.09 -8.23
CA TYR A 67 13.15 -0.96 -8.76
C TYR A 67 12.90 0.17 -7.74
N VAL A 68 13.62 0.14 -6.63
CA VAL A 68 13.35 0.97 -5.46
C VAL A 68 13.84 2.40 -5.63
N ASN A 69 13.05 3.36 -5.14
CA ASN A 69 13.32 4.80 -5.28
C ASN A 69 13.45 5.57 -3.96
N VAL A 70 13.16 4.96 -2.80
CA VAL A 70 13.19 5.64 -1.49
C VAL A 70 13.84 4.75 -0.42
N GLU A 71 14.73 5.31 0.41
CA GLU A 71 15.30 4.61 1.56
C GLU A 71 14.24 4.37 2.64
N TYR A 72 14.27 3.23 3.35
CA TYR A 72 13.18 2.86 4.26
C TYR A 72 13.05 3.77 5.49
N ASP A 73 14.15 4.36 5.94
CA ASP A 73 14.18 5.32 7.06
C ASP A 73 13.35 6.58 6.80
N GLU A 74 13.14 6.94 5.53
CA GLU A 74 12.27 8.03 5.10
C GLU A 74 10.78 7.76 5.31
N LEU A 75 10.35 6.49 5.45
CA LEU A 75 8.93 6.12 5.55
C LEU A 75 8.19 6.87 6.65
N SER A 76 8.78 6.92 7.84
CA SER A 76 8.17 7.59 9.00
C SER A 76 8.02 9.09 8.74
N ARG A 77 9.05 9.73 8.17
CA ARG A 77 9.01 11.16 7.81
C ARG A 77 7.93 11.43 6.75
N LEU A 78 7.84 10.59 5.72
CA LEU A 78 6.86 10.71 4.66
C LEU A 78 5.43 10.59 5.20
N LEU A 79 5.12 9.54 5.97
CA LEU A 79 3.79 9.34 6.55
C LEU A 79 3.38 10.50 7.47
N ASN A 80 4.29 10.99 8.32
CA ASN A 80 4.04 12.14 9.21
C ASN A 80 3.93 13.49 8.47
N SER A 81 4.42 13.57 7.23
CA SER A 81 4.28 14.77 6.40
C SER A 81 2.91 14.92 5.75
N LEU A 82 2.15 13.82 5.62
CA LEU A 82 0.83 13.80 5.01
C LEU A 82 -0.15 14.69 5.80
N LYS A 83 -0.95 15.48 5.08
CA LYS A 83 -1.88 16.47 5.67
C LYS A 83 -3.34 16.02 5.61
N PHE A 84 -3.55 14.72 5.81
CA PHE A 84 -4.88 14.11 5.85
C PHE A 84 -5.34 13.93 7.29
N ASN A 85 -6.59 14.26 7.57
CA ASN A 85 -7.20 14.01 8.87
C ASN A 85 -7.66 12.56 9.00
N CYS A 86 -7.96 11.91 7.88
CA CYS A 86 -8.45 10.55 7.82
C CYS A 86 -7.83 9.79 6.64
N ILE A 87 -7.38 8.56 6.87
CA ILE A 87 -6.88 7.66 5.84
C ILE A 87 -7.69 6.37 5.86
N TYR A 88 -8.29 6.03 4.72
CA TYR A 88 -8.97 4.77 4.51
C TYR A 88 -7.98 3.75 3.96
N VAL A 89 -7.99 2.55 4.54
CA VAL A 89 -7.19 1.42 4.08
C VAL A 89 -8.04 0.17 4.00
N LYS A 90 -7.64 -0.79 3.17
CA LYS A 90 -8.32 -2.09 3.10
C LYS A 90 -7.55 -3.16 3.88
N GLY A 91 -8.20 -3.69 4.91
CA GLY A 91 -7.71 -4.76 5.77
C GLY A 91 -7.16 -4.27 7.10
N GLU A 92 -7.58 -4.91 8.18
CA GLU A 92 -7.24 -4.54 9.56
C GLU A 92 -5.72 -4.57 9.83
N GLN A 93 -5.01 -5.53 9.24
CA GLN A 93 -3.55 -5.62 9.37
C GLN A 93 -2.84 -4.38 8.83
N LYS A 94 -3.31 -3.80 7.71
CA LYS A 94 -2.70 -2.59 7.14
C LYS A 94 -2.96 -1.39 8.01
N LYS A 95 -4.17 -1.29 8.57
CA LYS A 95 -4.53 -0.28 9.56
C LYS A 95 -3.61 -0.33 10.78
N GLN A 96 -3.39 -1.52 11.35
CA GLN A 96 -2.48 -1.69 12.49
C GLN A 96 -1.05 -1.23 12.17
N VAL A 97 -0.50 -1.62 11.03
CA VAL A 97 0.85 -1.18 10.61
C VAL A 97 0.93 0.34 10.48
N LEU A 98 -0.06 1.01 9.89
CA LEU A 98 -0.05 2.47 9.76
C LEU A 98 -0.20 3.20 11.10
N MET A 99 -1.00 2.65 12.01
CA MET A 99 -1.18 3.22 13.35
C MET A 99 0.14 3.27 14.15
N GLU A 100 1.12 2.41 13.85
CA GLU A 100 2.46 2.48 14.44
C GLU A 100 3.24 3.73 14.00
N TYR A 101 3.00 4.25 12.78
CA TYR A 101 3.74 5.38 12.22
C TYR A 101 3.04 6.73 12.42
N ILE A 102 1.71 6.74 12.34
CA ILE A 102 0.87 7.96 12.37
C ILE A 102 -0.32 7.78 13.33
N PRO A 103 -0.08 7.57 14.63
CA PRO A 103 -1.14 7.34 15.62
C PRO A 103 -2.09 8.53 15.83
N HIS A 104 -1.72 9.71 15.33
CA HIS A 104 -2.49 10.95 15.43
C HIS A 104 -3.48 11.15 14.26
N VAL A 105 -3.44 10.30 13.23
CA VAL A 105 -4.35 10.35 12.08
C VAL A 105 -5.44 9.28 12.26
N ALA A 106 -6.69 9.59 11.92
CA ALA A 106 -7.75 8.58 11.93
C ALA A 106 -7.52 7.57 10.80
N ILE A 107 -7.24 6.30 11.14
CA ILE A 107 -7.08 5.21 10.16
C ILE A 107 -8.31 4.31 10.20
N ILE A 108 -9.04 4.24 9.09
CA ILE A 108 -10.31 3.50 8.98
C ILE A 108 -10.13 2.31 8.05
N ASN A 109 -10.53 1.12 8.51
CA ASN A 109 -10.63 -0.04 7.62
C ASN A 109 -11.89 0.09 6.77
N ILE A 110 -11.73 0.23 5.46
CA ILE A 110 -12.82 0.43 4.52
C ILE A 110 -13.74 -0.80 4.40
N GLU A 111 -13.28 -1.98 4.83
CA GLU A 111 -14.11 -3.18 4.94
C GLU A 111 -15.24 -3.02 5.96
N ASP A 112 -15.01 -2.24 7.02
CA ASP A 112 -16.02 -1.94 8.04
C ASP A 112 -17.16 -1.08 7.47
N LEU A 113 -16.92 -0.44 6.32
CA LEU A 113 -17.90 0.33 5.55
C LEU A 113 -18.62 -0.50 4.47
N GLY A 114 -18.41 -1.82 4.45
CA GLY A 114 -19.02 -2.72 3.47
C GLY A 114 -18.25 -2.87 2.16
N SER A 115 -16.97 -2.47 2.13
CA SER A 115 -16.13 -2.62 0.93
C SER A 115 -16.00 -4.09 0.51
N PRO A 116 -16.41 -4.46 -0.72
CA PRO A 116 -16.28 -5.82 -1.23
C PRO A 116 -14.82 -6.21 -1.43
N ARG A 117 -14.56 -7.47 -1.77
CA ARG A 117 -13.17 -7.96 -1.93
C ARG A 117 -12.45 -7.25 -3.07
N LEU A 118 -11.12 -7.21 -3.01
CA LEU A 118 -10.31 -6.50 -4.03
C LEU A 118 -10.56 -7.04 -5.44
N ASP A 119 -10.69 -8.35 -5.62
CA ASP A 119 -10.99 -8.98 -6.91
C ASP A 119 -12.33 -8.57 -7.52
N GLN A 120 -13.27 -8.09 -6.69
CA GLN A 120 -14.59 -7.62 -7.11
C GLN A 120 -14.60 -6.13 -7.52
N ILE A 121 -13.57 -5.35 -7.17
CA ILE A 121 -13.45 -3.92 -7.50
C ILE A 121 -12.27 -3.61 -8.42
N CYS A 122 -11.34 -4.56 -8.56
CA CYS A 122 -10.20 -4.52 -9.46
C CYS A 122 -10.58 -5.17 -10.80
N ASP A 123 -11.66 -4.67 -11.41
CA ASP A 123 -12.23 -5.16 -12.67
C ASP A 123 -11.97 -4.22 -13.86
N ASP A 124 -11.68 -2.95 -13.58
CA ASP A 124 -11.44 -1.93 -14.58
C ASP A 124 -9.97 -1.90 -15.01
N GLU A 125 -9.70 -2.43 -16.22
CA GLU A 125 -8.35 -2.47 -16.80
C GLU A 125 -7.86 -1.09 -17.28
N THR A 126 -8.71 -0.07 -17.29
CA THR A 126 -8.34 1.29 -17.70
C THR A 126 -7.75 2.13 -16.56
N LEU A 127 -7.80 1.63 -15.32
CA LEU A 127 -7.26 2.35 -14.17
C LEU A 127 -5.72 2.46 -14.24
N PRO A 128 -5.16 3.59 -13.76
CA PRO A 128 -3.72 3.78 -13.76
C PRO A 128 -2.96 2.71 -12.98
N CYS A 129 -1.82 2.30 -13.52
CA CYS A 129 -0.86 1.41 -12.86
C CYS A 129 0.50 2.11 -12.77
N CYS A 130 1.34 1.73 -11.81
CA CYS A 130 2.69 2.29 -11.74
C CYS A 130 3.56 1.82 -12.92
N ILE A 131 4.55 2.61 -13.29
CA ILE A 131 5.45 2.31 -14.43
C ILE A 131 6.19 0.98 -14.25
N PHE A 132 6.43 0.56 -13.01
CA PHE A 132 7.16 -0.68 -12.70
C PHE A 132 6.28 -1.93 -12.83
N HIS A 133 4.96 -1.77 -12.86
CA HIS A 133 3.99 -2.86 -13.02
C HIS A 133 3.39 -2.93 -14.44
N MET A 134 3.81 -2.09 -15.38
CA MET A 134 3.24 -2.07 -16.75
C MET A 134 3.40 -3.40 -17.49
N GLU A 135 4.47 -4.15 -17.22
CA GLU A 135 4.74 -5.46 -17.82
C GLU A 135 4.27 -6.64 -16.94
N TYR A 136 3.64 -6.34 -15.80
CA TYR A 136 3.21 -7.31 -14.80
C TYR A 136 1.69 -7.22 -14.60
N ASN A 137 1.14 -8.04 -13.69
CA ASN A 137 -0.28 -7.97 -13.39
C ASN A 137 -0.60 -6.67 -12.63
N PRO A 138 -1.35 -5.72 -13.23
CA PRO A 138 -1.64 -4.43 -12.60
C PRO A 138 -2.47 -4.57 -11.32
N LYS A 139 -3.24 -5.65 -11.18
CA LYS A 139 -4.02 -5.95 -9.96
C LYS A 139 -3.17 -6.18 -8.73
N GLN A 140 -1.85 -6.32 -8.88
CA GLN A 140 -0.94 -6.39 -7.75
C GLN A 140 -0.45 -5.01 -7.31
N CYS A 141 -0.36 -4.05 -8.21
CA CYS A 141 0.10 -2.69 -7.93
C CYS A 141 -0.77 -1.99 -6.89
N THR A 142 -0.15 -1.43 -5.86
CA THR A 142 -0.84 -0.59 -4.86
C THR A 142 -1.45 0.64 -5.50
N PHE A 143 -0.83 1.18 -6.56
CA PHE A 143 -1.31 2.36 -7.27
C PHE A 143 -2.65 2.07 -7.94
N TYR A 144 -2.72 0.97 -8.70
CA TYR A 144 -3.97 0.49 -9.28
C TYR A 144 -5.05 0.26 -8.20
N LYS A 145 -4.68 -0.37 -7.07
CA LYS A 145 -5.61 -0.65 -5.98
C LYS A 145 -6.20 0.60 -5.34
N VAL A 146 -5.41 1.66 -5.10
CA VAL A 146 -5.97 2.89 -4.50
C VAL A 146 -6.97 3.56 -5.45
N PHE A 147 -6.74 3.51 -6.76
CA PHE A 147 -7.72 4.01 -7.75
C PHE A 147 -9.01 3.21 -7.74
N ALA A 148 -8.92 1.87 -7.74
CA ALA A 148 -10.08 0.98 -7.66
C ALA A 148 -10.88 1.20 -6.35
N LEU A 149 -10.17 1.32 -5.22
CA LEU A 149 -10.77 1.60 -3.92
C LEU A 149 -11.43 2.98 -3.88
N ARG A 150 -10.82 4.01 -4.50
CA ARG A 150 -11.42 5.35 -4.56
C ARG A 150 -12.69 5.36 -5.38
N LYS A 151 -12.66 4.72 -6.55
CA LYS A 151 -13.84 4.56 -7.42
C LYS A 151 -15.00 3.93 -6.63
N TRP A 152 -14.72 2.87 -5.88
CA TRP A 152 -15.72 2.26 -5.01
C TRP A 152 -16.17 3.23 -3.90
N PHE A 153 -15.24 3.82 -3.16
CA PHE A 153 -15.53 4.69 -2.02
C PHE A 153 -16.43 5.87 -2.41
N VAL A 154 -16.06 6.62 -3.44
CA VAL A 154 -16.81 7.80 -3.90
C VAL A 154 -18.24 7.46 -4.35
N ASN A 155 -18.46 6.24 -4.88
CA ASN A 155 -19.77 5.80 -5.32
C ASN A 155 -20.66 5.29 -4.17
N ASN A 156 -20.13 5.12 -2.96
CA ASN A 156 -20.81 4.51 -1.82
C ASN A 156 -20.71 5.34 -0.51
N SER A 157 -20.14 6.54 -0.59
CA SER A 157 -19.94 7.49 0.51
C SER A 157 -20.94 8.63 0.50
#